data_AF-A0A7S3LAJ4-F1
#
_entry.id   AF-A0A7S3LAJ4-F1
#
_cell.length_a   1.000
_cell.length_b   1.000
_cell.length_c   1.000
_cell.angle_alpha   90.00
_cell.angle_beta   90.00
_cell.angle_gamma   90.00
#
_symmetry.space_group_name_H-M   'P 1'
#
loop_
_entity.id
_entity.type
_entity.pdbx_description
1 polymer ?
#
loop_
_entity_poly.entity_id
_entity_poly.type
_entity_poly.pdbx_seq_one_letter_code
_entity_poly.pdbx_strand_id
1 'polypeptide(L)'
;LDEDGQPLGLLSFGGSSRSLSSFTSENQAPVPIVNPFSHDTLRKMKVGEDDFDVAARLSVTKKVVRKVPSAPIRILDAPDIVDDYYLNLISWSKDNILAVALAQSVYLWNATTG
;
A
#
# COMPACT_ATOMS: atom_id res chain seq x y z
N LEU A 1 -16.15 19.46 -35.30
CA LEU A 1 -17.17 18.57 -35.90
C LEU A 1 -16.82 18.55 -37.37
N ASP A 2 -16.53 17.39 -37.94
CA ASP A 2 -16.43 17.28 -39.39
C ASP A 2 -17.84 17.34 -40.02
N GLU A 3 -17.93 17.45 -41.34
CA GLU A 3 -19.15 17.65 -42.14
C GLU A 3 -20.23 16.56 -41.97
N ASP A 4 -19.91 15.44 -41.29
CA ASP A 4 -20.84 14.38 -40.88
C ASP A 4 -21.30 14.48 -39.40
N GLY A 5 -21.02 15.60 -38.73
CA GLY A 5 -21.57 15.92 -37.41
C GLY A 5 -20.97 15.15 -36.23
N GLN A 6 -19.77 14.57 -36.33
CA GLN A 6 -19.15 13.80 -35.24
C GLN A 6 -18.20 14.63 -34.34
N PRO A 7 -18.31 14.53 -32.99
CA PRO A 7 -17.52 15.29 -32.02
C PRO A 7 -16.03 14.95 -32.07
N LEU A 8 -15.22 15.97 -32.33
CA LEU A 8 -13.77 15.92 -32.20
C LEU A 8 -13.41 15.88 -30.71
N GLY A 9 -12.99 14.72 -30.24
CA GLY A 9 -12.25 14.56 -28.98
C GLY A 9 -13.06 14.73 -27.69
N LEU A 10 -13.69 13.66 -27.23
CA LEU A 10 -13.89 13.42 -25.80
C LEU A 10 -13.91 11.91 -25.51
N LEU A 11 -13.32 11.55 -24.39
CA LEU A 11 -12.91 10.22 -23.92
C LEU A 11 -14.01 9.15 -24.04
N SER A 12 -13.70 8.03 -24.70
CA SER A 12 -14.48 6.80 -24.65
C SER A 12 -13.62 5.67 -24.10
N PHE A 13 -13.88 5.31 -22.85
CA PHE A 13 -13.35 4.12 -22.21
C PHE A 13 -14.12 2.92 -22.74
N GLY A 14 -13.43 2.06 -23.49
CA GLY A 14 -13.92 0.71 -23.76
C GLY A 14 -13.66 0.21 -25.17
N GLY A 15 -12.84 -0.83 -25.25
CA GLY A 15 -13.03 -1.89 -26.23
C GLY A 15 -12.01 -1.95 -27.36
N SER A 16 -11.26 -3.05 -27.36
CA SER A 16 -10.51 -3.63 -28.48
C SER A 16 -9.19 -2.95 -28.87
N SER A 17 -8.12 -3.49 -28.26
CA SER A 17 -7.01 -4.15 -28.97
C SER A 17 -6.65 -3.50 -30.30
N ARG A 18 -5.53 -2.72 -30.36
CA ARG A 18 -4.31 -2.93 -31.18
C ARG A 18 -3.15 -2.02 -30.68
N SER A 19 -2.05 -2.67 -30.32
CA SER A 19 -0.64 -2.33 -30.58
C SER A 19 -0.08 -0.92 -30.22
N LEU A 20 0.78 -0.88 -29.20
CA LEU A 20 1.96 0.00 -29.21
C LEU A 20 3.25 -0.83 -29.05
N SER A 21 4.27 -0.36 -29.74
CA SER A 21 5.46 -1.06 -30.22
C SER A 21 6.49 -1.44 -29.16
N SER A 22 7.16 -2.54 -29.46
CA SER A 22 8.26 -3.23 -28.80
C SER A 22 9.48 -2.35 -28.45
N PHE A 23 9.98 -2.52 -27.23
CA PHE A 23 11.41 -2.48 -26.95
C PHE A 23 11.87 -3.90 -26.64
N THR A 24 12.69 -4.46 -27.51
CA THR A 24 13.28 -5.79 -27.37
C THR A 24 14.57 -5.68 -26.56
N SER A 25 14.64 -6.39 -25.43
CA SER A 25 15.90 -6.91 -24.90
C SER A 25 15.62 -8.20 -24.11
N GLU A 26 16.17 -9.27 -24.66
CA GLU A 26 16.51 -10.58 -24.08
C GLU A 26 15.68 -11.15 -22.90
N ASN A 27 15.03 -12.28 -23.19
CA ASN A 27 14.90 -13.45 -22.31
C ASN A 27 14.34 -13.27 -20.88
N GLN A 28 13.30 -12.47 -20.70
CA GLN A 28 12.48 -12.54 -19.49
C GLN A 28 11.05 -12.99 -19.82
N ALA A 29 10.60 -14.08 -19.20
CA ALA A 29 9.21 -14.56 -19.29
C ALA A 29 8.21 -13.41 -19.00
N PRO A 30 7.00 -13.41 -19.59
CA PRO A 30 6.03 -12.35 -19.39
C PRO A 30 5.74 -12.21 -17.90
N VAL A 31 5.99 -11.03 -17.33
CA VAL A 31 5.63 -10.72 -15.94
C VAL A 31 4.11 -10.89 -15.84
N PRO A 32 3.59 -11.86 -15.08
CA PRO A 32 2.15 -12.00 -14.94
C PRO A 32 1.64 -10.72 -14.29
N ILE A 33 0.64 -10.08 -14.91
CA ILE A 33 -0.10 -8.98 -14.29
C ILE A 33 -0.95 -9.61 -13.19
N VAL A 34 -0.31 -9.91 -12.06
CA VAL A 34 -0.99 -10.43 -10.89
C VAL A 34 -1.70 -9.24 -10.26
N ASN A 35 -3.00 -9.37 -10.03
CA ASN A 35 -3.74 -8.40 -9.25
C ASN A 35 -2.97 -8.17 -7.93
N PRO A 36 -2.53 -6.94 -7.59
CA PRO A 36 -1.72 -6.68 -6.41
C PRO A 36 -2.46 -7.01 -5.10
N PHE A 37 -3.77 -7.24 -5.18
CA PHE A 37 -4.64 -7.63 -4.08
C PHE A 37 -5.06 -9.11 -4.12
N SER A 38 -4.48 -9.94 -5.01
CA SER A 38 -4.88 -11.36 -5.13
C SER A 38 -4.58 -12.19 -3.88
N HIS A 39 -3.67 -11.72 -3.01
CA HIS A 39 -3.37 -12.36 -1.73
C HIS A 39 -4.38 -12.02 -0.62
N ASP A 40 -5.29 -11.06 -0.84
CA ASP A 40 -6.29 -10.64 0.14
C ASP A 40 -7.54 -11.54 0.08
N THR A 41 -7.35 -12.83 0.40
CA THR A 41 -8.43 -13.82 0.50
C THR A 41 -9.41 -13.51 1.64
N LEU A 42 -9.07 -12.61 2.56
CA LEU A 42 -9.92 -12.22 3.69
C LEU A 42 -11.12 -11.35 3.29
N ARG A 43 -11.06 -10.68 2.13
CA ARG A 43 -12.18 -9.88 1.61
C ARG A 43 -13.21 -10.66 0.82
N LYS A 44 -12.89 -11.86 0.35
CA LYS A 44 -13.78 -12.69 -0.49
C LYS A 44 -14.68 -13.59 0.35
N MET A 45 -15.33 -13.03 1.38
CA MET A 45 -16.45 -13.69 2.04
C MET A 45 -17.74 -13.02 1.55
N LYS A 46 -18.29 -13.58 0.48
CA LYS A 46 -19.67 -13.31 0.07
C LYS A 46 -20.57 -14.00 1.09
N VAL A 47 -21.21 -13.22 1.95
CA VAL A 47 -22.34 -13.68 2.77
C VAL A 47 -23.56 -13.66 1.85
N GLY A 48 -24.15 -14.83 1.63
CA GLY A 48 -25.41 -15.01 0.91
C GLY A 48 -25.72 -16.49 0.74
N GLU A 49 -26.86 -16.90 1.32
CA GLU A 49 -27.76 -18.04 1.03
C GLU A 49 -27.21 -19.26 0.23
N ASP A 50 -27.40 -20.54 0.56
CA ASP A 50 -28.27 -21.30 1.45
C ASP A 50 -27.56 -22.65 1.74
N ASP A 51 -28.01 -23.39 2.76
CA ASP A 51 -27.71 -24.80 3.14
C ASP A 51 -27.04 -25.03 4.51
N PHE A 52 -27.79 -25.77 5.33
CA PHE A 52 -27.64 -26.00 6.77
C PHE A 52 -26.66 -27.13 7.08
N ASP A 53 -25.35 -26.86 7.04
CA ASP A 53 -24.33 -27.75 7.64
C ASP A 53 -23.69 -27.10 8.87
N VAL A 54 -24.29 -27.32 10.04
CA VAL A 54 -23.90 -26.70 11.32
C VAL A 54 -22.50 -27.14 11.79
N ALA A 55 -22.03 -28.34 11.41
CA ALA A 55 -20.74 -28.89 11.81
C ALA A 55 -19.56 -28.36 10.97
N ALA A 56 -19.77 -28.07 9.68
CA ALA A 56 -18.73 -27.54 8.79
C ALA A 56 -18.42 -26.06 9.06
N ARG A 57 -19.27 -25.36 9.82
CA ARG A 57 -19.12 -23.92 10.14
C ARG A 57 -18.22 -23.65 11.35
N LEU A 58 -17.87 -24.67 12.14
CA LEU A 58 -16.98 -24.51 13.30
C LEU A 58 -15.49 -24.53 12.93
N SER A 59 -15.15 -24.92 11.69
CA SER A 59 -13.77 -24.90 11.16
C SER A 59 -13.50 -23.73 10.22
N VAL A 60 -14.44 -22.79 10.08
CA VAL A 60 -14.14 -21.43 9.60
C VAL A 60 -13.28 -20.79 10.67
N THR A 61 -11.98 -21.05 10.55
CA THR A 61 -10.87 -20.33 11.17
C THR A 61 -11.36 -19.05 11.81
N LYS A 62 -11.52 -19.06 13.15
CA LYS A 62 -11.80 -17.86 13.95
C LYS A 62 -10.98 -16.75 13.32
N LYS A 63 -11.62 -15.75 12.68
CA LYS A 63 -10.92 -14.66 12.02
C LYS A 63 -9.93 -14.12 13.05
N VAL A 64 -8.64 -14.42 12.86
CA VAL A 64 -7.60 -13.98 13.78
C VAL A 64 -7.48 -12.49 13.52
N VAL A 65 -8.31 -11.70 14.19
CA VAL A 65 -8.23 -10.25 14.15
C VAL A 65 -6.95 -9.91 14.91
N ARG A 66 -5.91 -9.52 14.16
CA ARG A 66 -4.65 -9.07 14.74
C ARG A 66 -4.98 -7.87 15.65
N LYS A 67 -4.69 -8.01 16.95
CA LYS A 67 -4.78 -6.88 17.88
C LYS A 67 -3.60 -5.94 17.60
N VAL A 68 -3.91 -4.70 17.24
CA VAL A 68 -2.93 -3.62 17.10
C VAL A 68 -3.02 -2.77 18.36
N PRO A 69 -1.93 -2.55 19.10
CA PRO A 69 -1.93 -1.60 20.19
C PRO A 69 -2.33 -0.22 19.67
N SER A 70 -3.26 0.45 20.35
CA SER A 70 -3.68 1.82 20.00
C SER A 70 -2.73 2.89 20.54
N ALA A 71 -1.84 2.51 21.47
CA ALA A 71 -0.91 3.41 22.13
C ALA A 71 0.52 3.18 21.62
N PRO A 72 1.35 4.23 21.57
CA PRO A 72 2.76 4.09 21.25
C PRO A 72 3.50 3.33 22.35
N ILE A 73 4.52 2.56 21.96
CA ILE A 73 5.36 1.80 22.90
C ILE A 73 6.41 2.65 23.60
N ARG A 74 6.80 3.76 22.98
CA ARG A 74 7.85 4.68 23.43
C ARG A 74 7.55 6.05 22.86
N ILE A 75 7.80 7.06 23.69
CA ILE A 75 7.68 8.46 23.33
C ILE A 75 9.05 9.08 23.57
N LEU A 76 9.53 9.84 22.60
CA LEU A 76 10.74 10.64 22.72
C LEU A 76 10.31 12.11 22.67
N ASP A 77 10.90 12.92 23.52
CA ASP A 77 10.70 14.36 23.48
C ASP A 77 11.44 14.94 22.27
N ALA A 78 10.75 15.79 21.52
CA ALA A 78 11.28 16.47 20.34
C ALA A 78 11.08 17.99 20.50
N PRO A 79 11.84 18.65 21.39
CA PRO A 79 11.79 20.10 21.53
C PRO A 79 12.25 20.77 20.22
N ASP A 80 11.64 21.90 19.89
CA ASP A 80 12.03 22.74 18.74
C ASP A 80 12.04 22.01 17.38
N ILE A 81 11.21 20.98 17.21
CA ILE A 81 10.95 20.37 15.91
C ILE A 81 10.19 21.38 15.03
N VAL A 82 10.68 21.59 13.81
CA VAL A 82 10.09 22.54 12.88
C VAL A 82 8.86 21.93 12.23
N ASP A 83 7.71 22.60 12.34
CA ASP A 83 6.45 22.22 11.68
C ASP A 83 6.42 22.76 10.23
N ASP A 84 7.24 22.16 9.37
CA ASP A 84 7.27 22.46 7.94
C ASP A 84 6.94 21.19 7.14
N TYR A 85 5.86 21.26 6.38
CA TYR A 85 5.33 20.16 5.56
C TYR A 85 6.33 19.64 4.52
N TYR A 86 7.27 20.48 4.06
CA TYR A 86 8.21 20.11 3.01
C TYR A 86 9.49 19.46 3.54
N LEU A 87 9.68 19.42 4.86
CA LEU A 87 10.88 18.87 5.48
C LEU A 87 10.66 17.43 5.95
N ASN A 88 11.65 16.59 5.66
CA ASN A 88 11.74 15.25 6.23
C ASN A 88 12.80 15.29 7.34
N LEU A 89 12.37 15.62 8.56
CA LEU A 89 13.27 15.86 9.69
C LEU A 89 13.70 14.59 10.43
N ILE A 90 13.15 13.42 10.07
CA ILE A 90 13.36 12.16 10.77
C ILE A 90 13.77 11.07 9.78
N SER A 91 14.81 10.31 10.10
CA SER A 91 15.17 9.10 9.37
C SER A 91 15.60 7.98 10.31
N TRP A 92 15.38 6.73 9.91
CA TRP A 92 15.77 5.55 10.68
C TRP A 92 16.76 4.72 9.86
N SER A 93 17.97 4.55 10.41
CA SER A 93 19.01 3.72 9.80
C SER A 93 18.78 2.21 10.02
N LYS A 94 19.36 1.39 9.15
CA LYS A 94 19.42 -0.08 9.33
C LYS A 94 20.11 -0.51 10.62
N ASP A 95 20.96 0.36 11.19
CA ASP A 95 21.74 0.09 12.40
C ASP A 95 20.95 0.44 13.67
N ASN A 96 19.62 0.61 13.55
CA ASN A 96 18.72 1.00 14.63
C ASN A 96 19.02 2.36 15.25
N ILE A 97 19.62 3.27 14.47
CA ILE A 97 19.84 4.65 14.90
C ILE A 97 18.76 5.53 14.24
N LEU A 98 18.00 6.22 15.09
CA LEU A 98 17.04 7.24 14.70
C LEU A 98 17.76 8.59 14.65
N ALA A 99 17.76 9.25 13.50
CA ALA A 99 18.26 10.61 13.33
C ALA A 99 17.08 11.57 13.29
N VAL A 100 17.09 12.58 14.16
CA VAL A 100 16.04 13.60 14.29
C VAL A 100 16.66 14.98 14.24
N ALA A 101 16.26 15.80 13.26
CA ALA A 101 16.65 17.19 13.17
C ALA A 101 15.73 18.05 14.06
N LEU A 102 16.32 18.71 15.06
CA LEU A 102 15.65 19.63 15.97
C LEU A 102 16.33 21.00 15.85
N ALA A 103 15.58 22.02 15.44
CA ALA A 103 16.11 23.34 15.08
C ALA A 103 17.35 23.27 14.16
N GLN A 104 18.53 23.65 14.66
CA GLN A 104 19.81 23.72 13.93
C GLN A 104 20.73 22.52 14.22
N SER A 105 20.27 21.53 14.97
CA SER A 105 21.05 20.37 15.40
C SER A 105 20.38 19.06 15.02
N VAL A 106 21.18 18.00 14.88
CA VAL A 106 20.69 16.64 14.63
C VAL A 106 21.01 15.77 15.83
N TYR A 107 19.98 15.11 16.36
CA TYR A 107 20.07 14.19 17.47
C TYR A 107 20.03 12.76 16.95
N LEU A 108 20.88 11.90 17.52
CA LEU A 108 20.94 10.49 17.22
C LEU A 108 20.50 9.70 18.45
N TRP A 109 19.55 8.80 18.26
CA TRP A 109 19.06 7.90 19.29
C TRP A 109 19.21 6.45 18.84
N ASN A 110 19.79 5.58 19.69
CA ASN A 110 19.99 4.18 19.34
C ASN A 110 18.88 3.32 19.94
N ALA A 111 18.02 2.75 19.10
CA ALA A 111 16.88 1.95 19.53
C ALA A 111 17.25 0.63 20.21
N THR A 112 18.50 0.16 20.05
CA THR A 112 19.01 -1.06 20.69
C THR A 112 19.50 -0.80 22.11
N THR A 113 20.24 0.30 22.32
CA THR A 113 20.87 0.60 23.62
C THR A 113 20.08 1.58 24.48
N GLY A 114 19.25 2.44 23.86
CA GLY A 114 18.50 3.51 24.52
C GLY A 114 19.27 4.80 24.56
#